data_AF-A0A251UAL8-F1
#
_entry.id   AF-A0A251UAL8-F1
#
_cell.length_a   1.000
_cell.length_b   1.000
_cell.length_c   1.000
_cell.angle_alpha   90.00
_cell.angle_beta   90.00
_cell.angle_gamma   90.00
#
_symmetry.space_group_name_H-M   'P 1'
#
loop_
_entity.id
_entity.type
_entity.pdbx_description
1 polymer ?
#
loop_
_entity_poly.entity_id
_entity_poly.type
_entity_poly.pdbx_seq_one_letter_code
_entity_poly.pdbx_strand_id
1 'polypeptide(L)'
;MGMQLFLLHLLAGNISHGLRNTSSATTLIDNSESYTNVMQQAGISQRKKIIVERANYLAKGVDRCLVMQSNLLDEVVNLVEAPVPVLGKFSESFLVLPKDLLVMVMQKHQKHFALTDTNRSLLPYFIAVANGAIIESIVRKGNEAVLRARYEDAKFFYELDTSKRFSEFRGQLNGILLNFFPTLRIDKITCICLVSL
;
A
#
# COMPACT_ATOMS: atom_id res chain seq x y z
N MET A 1 11.69 -7.20 -42.72
CA MET A 1 12.78 -6.21 -42.83
C MET A 1 12.61 -5.23 -41.67
N GLY A 2 13.25 -5.50 -40.53
CA GLY A 2 13.03 -4.75 -39.29
C GLY A 2 13.78 -3.42 -39.32
N MET A 3 13.04 -2.32 -39.26
CA MET A 3 13.61 -0.97 -39.26
C MET A 3 14.09 -0.65 -37.85
N GLN A 4 15.40 -0.75 -37.63
CA GLN A 4 16.03 -0.49 -36.34
C GLN A 4 16.22 1.03 -36.19
N LEU A 5 15.41 1.65 -35.33
CA LEU A 5 15.50 3.07 -35.05
C LEU A 5 16.70 3.33 -34.14
N PHE A 6 17.66 4.10 -34.64
CA PHE A 6 18.86 4.53 -33.92
C PHE A 6 18.64 5.95 -33.40
N LEU A 7 18.51 6.12 -32.08
CA LEU A 7 18.46 7.44 -31.45
C LEU A 7 19.45 7.44 -30.28
N LEU A 8 20.43 8.35 -30.27
CA LEU A 8 21.37 8.56 -29.16
C LEU A 8 22.11 7.28 -28.66
N HIS A 9 22.56 6.42 -29.60
CA HIS A 9 23.22 5.13 -29.31
C HIS A 9 22.35 4.07 -28.61
N LEU A 10 21.03 4.25 -28.57
CA LEU A 10 20.09 3.22 -28.12
C LEU A 10 19.49 2.52 -29.35
N LEU A 11 19.61 1.19 -29.38
CA LEU A 11 18.94 0.33 -30.35
C LEU A 11 17.48 0.15 -29.92
N ALA A 12 16.55 0.83 -30.61
CA ALA A 12 15.14 0.58 -30.41
C ALA A 12 14.73 -0.72 -31.13
N GLY A 13 14.13 -1.65 -30.40
CA GLY A 13 13.58 -2.90 -30.91
C GLY A 13 12.07 -2.97 -30.75
N ASN A 14 11.44 -3.93 -31.41
CA ASN A 14 10.00 -4.18 -31.34
C ASN A 14 9.63 -5.20 -30.25
N ILE A 15 10.49 -5.36 -29.25
CA ILE A 15 10.34 -6.32 -28.16
C ILE A 15 9.92 -5.57 -26.91
N SER A 16 8.86 -6.04 -26.24
CA SER A 16 8.40 -5.54 -24.96
C SER A 16 8.22 -6.67 -23.94
N HIS A 17 8.17 -6.31 -22.67
CA HIS A 17 8.07 -7.27 -21.58
C HIS A 17 6.70 -7.25 -20.92
N GLY A 18 6.11 -8.43 -20.81
CA GLY A 18 4.87 -8.69 -20.09
C GLY A 18 5.09 -8.95 -18.60
N LEU A 19 4.19 -9.70 -17.99
CA LEU A 19 4.32 -10.15 -16.59
C LEU A 19 5.49 -11.16 -16.48
N ARG A 20 6.34 -10.99 -15.47
CA ARG A 20 7.56 -11.80 -15.28
C ARG A 20 7.26 -13.26 -14.97
N ASN A 21 6.13 -13.52 -14.31
CA ASN A 21 5.74 -14.86 -13.87
C ASN A 21 4.87 -15.61 -14.89
N THR A 22 4.83 -15.16 -16.14
CA THR A 22 4.07 -15.80 -17.22
C THR A 22 5.01 -16.45 -18.23
N SER A 23 4.59 -17.54 -18.85
CA SER A 23 5.33 -18.28 -19.90
C SER A 23 5.67 -17.43 -21.13
N SER A 24 5.00 -16.28 -21.32
CA SER A 24 5.28 -15.29 -22.36
C SER A 24 5.70 -13.96 -21.73
N ALA A 25 6.86 -13.94 -21.07
CA ALA A 25 7.42 -12.73 -20.46
C ALA A 25 7.86 -11.66 -21.49
N THR A 26 7.94 -12.04 -22.77
CA THR A 26 8.38 -11.18 -23.87
C THR A 26 7.39 -11.25 -25.01
N THR A 27 6.95 -10.09 -25.51
CA THR A 27 5.99 -9.97 -26.60
C THR A 27 6.52 -9.05 -27.68
N LEU A 28 6.33 -9.44 -28.94
CA LEU A 28 6.65 -8.61 -30.09
C LEU A 28 5.52 -7.60 -30.33
N ILE A 29 5.90 -6.39 -30.72
CA ILE A 29 4.99 -5.28 -30.98
C ILE A 29 5.21 -4.81 -32.41
N ASP A 30 4.29 -5.18 -33.30
CA ASP A 30 4.47 -4.96 -34.72
C ASP A 30 4.42 -3.47 -35.11
N ASN A 31 3.60 -2.67 -34.40
CA ASN A 31 3.49 -1.22 -34.59
C ASN A 31 3.06 -0.51 -33.31
N SER A 32 3.22 0.81 -33.25
CA SER A 32 2.88 1.63 -32.07
C SER A 32 1.40 1.57 -31.69
N GLU A 33 0.50 1.44 -32.68
CA GLU A 33 -0.95 1.34 -32.46
C GLU A 33 -1.33 0.03 -31.75
N SER A 34 -0.60 -1.05 -32.01
CA SER A 34 -0.82 -2.36 -31.39
C SER A 34 -0.32 -2.44 -29.94
N TYR A 35 0.56 -1.54 -29.52
CA TYR A 35 1.24 -1.59 -28.21
C TYR A 35 0.27 -1.76 -27.04
N THR A 36 -0.75 -0.91 -26.98
CA THR A 36 -1.71 -0.89 -25.86
C THR A 36 -2.52 -2.18 -25.79
N ASN A 37 -2.97 -2.70 -26.94
CA ASN A 37 -3.71 -3.96 -27.03
C ASN A 37 -2.84 -5.16 -26.65
N VAL A 38 -1.60 -5.22 -27.15
CA VAL A 38 -0.64 -6.29 -26.84
C VAL A 38 -0.31 -6.31 -25.35
N MET A 39 -0.07 -5.14 -24.74
CA MET A 39 0.23 -5.04 -23.31
C MET A 39 -1.01 -5.32 -22.44
N GLN A 40 -2.21 -5.04 -22.95
CA GLN A 40 -3.46 -5.43 -22.28
C GLN A 40 -3.65 -6.95 -22.28
N GLN A 41 -3.41 -7.62 -23.42
CA GLN A 41 -3.42 -9.08 -23.51
C GLN A 41 -2.33 -9.71 -22.64
N ALA A 42 -1.18 -9.04 -22.50
CA ALA A 42 -0.13 -9.41 -21.56
C ALA A 42 -0.50 -9.18 -20.09
N GLY A 43 -1.69 -8.63 -19.78
CA GLY A 43 -2.23 -8.49 -18.42
C GLY A 43 -1.84 -7.20 -17.68
N ILE A 44 -1.15 -6.25 -18.32
CA ILE A 44 -0.58 -5.07 -17.65
C ILE A 44 -1.66 -4.03 -17.29
N SER A 45 -2.67 -3.83 -18.14
CA SER A 45 -3.64 -2.73 -18.00
C SER A 45 -4.89 -3.06 -17.17
N GLN A 46 -5.11 -4.33 -16.80
CA GLN A 46 -6.31 -4.74 -16.06
C GLN A 46 -6.12 -4.80 -14.53
N ARG A 47 -4.91 -4.59 -14.04
CA ARG A 47 -4.53 -4.75 -12.62
C ARG A 47 -5.38 -3.89 -11.67
N LYS A 48 -5.53 -2.59 -11.99
CA LYS A 48 -6.33 -1.65 -11.19
C LYS A 48 -7.78 -2.12 -11.03
N LYS A 49 -8.39 -2.54 -12.14
CA LYS A 49 -9.76 -3.05 -12.16
C LYS A 49 -9.90 -4.31 -11.30
N ILE A 50 -8.98 -5.27 -11.45
CA ILE A 50 -8.97 -6.52 -10.66
C ILE A 50 -8.88 -6.23 -9.17
N ILE A 51 -7.97 -5.33 -8.75
CA ILE A 51 -7.82 -4.97 -7.33
C ILE A 51 -9.12 -4.37 -6.81
N VAL A 52 -9.68 -3.37 -7.50
CA VAL A 52 -10.89 -2.66 -7.07
C VAL A 52 -12.08 -3.62 -6.97
N GLU A 53 -12.33 -4.44 -7.99
CA GLU A 53 -13.47 -5.34 -8.02
C GLU A 53 -13.38 -6.41 -6.92
N ARG A 54 -12.23 -7.09 -6.81
CA ARG A 54 -12.03 -8.15 -5.82
C ARG A 54 -11.98 -7.59 -4.39
N ALA A 55 -11.33 -6.45 -4.17
CA ALA A 55 -11.29 -5.83 -2.85
C ALA A 55 -12.69 -5.39 -2.39
N ASN A 56 -13.50 -4.80 -3.28
CA ASN A 56 -14.89 -4.46 -2.96
C ASN A 56 -15.74 -5.70 -2.72
N TYR A 57 -15.54 -6.78 -3.48
CA TYR A 57 -16.23 -8.05 -3.24
C TYR A 57 -15.92 -8.61 -1.84
N LEU A 58 -14.64 -8.64 -1.45
CA LEU A 58 -14.21 -9.06 -0.11
C LEU A 58 -14.78 -8.17 0.98
N ALA A 59 -14.80 -6.85 0.79
CA ALA A 59 -15.35 -5.90 1.75
C ALA A 59 -16.87 -6.09 1.94
N LYS A 60 -17.61 -6.30 0.84
CA LYS A 60 -19.05 -6.61 0.89
C LYS A 60 -19.35 -7.93 1.59
N GLY A 61 -18.51 -8.96 1.42
CA GLY A 61 -18.67 -10.24 2.09
C GLY A 61 -18.59 -10.18 3.62
N VAL A 62 -18.17 -9.05 4.18
CA VAL A 62 -18.15 -8.79 5.63
C VAL A 62 -18.99 -7.58 6.05
N ASP A 63 -19.85 -7.08 5.15
CA ASP A 63 -20.71 -5.89 5.32
C ASP A 63 -19.93 -4.60 5.63
N ARG A 64 -18.81 -4.38 4.93
CA ARG A 64 -17.90 -3.24 5.18
C ARG A 64 -17.66 -2.40 3.93
N CYS A 65 -17.23 -1.17 4.17
CA CYS A 65 -16.83 -0.20 3.16
C CYS A 65 -15.31 -0.19 3.03
N LEU A 66 -14.82 -0.28 1.79
CA LEU A 66 -13.39 -0.17 1.49
C LEU A 66 -12.95 1.30 1.49
N VAL A 67 -11.95 1.64 2.28
CA VAL A 67 -11.30 2.96 2.21
C VAL A 67 -10.15 2.89 1.23
N MET A 68 -10.41 3.33 0.00
CA MET A 68 -9.45 3.30 -1.09
C MET A 68 -9.05 4.71 -1.51
N GLN A 69 -7.85 5.13 -1.11
CA GLN A 69 -7.27 6.38 -1.60
C GLN A 69 -6.66 6.14 -2.99
N SER A 70 -6.91 7.05 -3.94
CA SER A 70 -6.41 6.94 -5.33
C SER A 70 -4.90 6.72 -5.39
N ASN A 71 -4.15 7.50 -4.60
CA ASN A 71 -2.69 7.46 -4.60
C ASN A 71 -2.15 6.10 -4.15
N LEU A 72 -2.75 5.51 -3.12
CA LEU A 72 -2.36 4.18 -2.62
C LEU A 72 -2.71 3.08 -3.63
N LEU A 73 -3.89 3.18 -4.28
CA LEU A 73 -4.28 2.23 -5.31
C LEU A 73 -3.29 2.26 -6.48
N ASP A 74 -2.94 3.43 -6.98
CA ASP A 74 -2.00 3.56 -8.09
C ASP A 74 -0.61 3.03 -7.72
N GLU A 75 -0.17 3.24 -6.48
CA GLU A 75 1.07 2.64 -5.97
C GLU A 75 1.01 1.11 -5.94
N VAL A 76 -0.05 0.53 -5.35
CA VAL A 76 -0.24 -0.93 -5.27
C VAL A 76 -0.35 -1.56 -6.66
N VAL A 77 -1.02 -0.90 -7.60
CA VAL A 77 -1.11 -1.34 -9.00
C VAL A 77 0.28 -1.45 -9.64
N ASN A 78 1.19 -0.53 -9.31
CA ASN A 78 2.54 -0.54 -9.84
C ASN A 78 3.47 -1.52 -9.10
N LEU A 79 3.16 -1.88 -7.84
CA LEU A 79 3.93 -2.85 -7.06
C LEU A 79 3.65 -4.31 -7.44
N VAL A 80 2.46 -4.59 -7.98
CA VAL A 80 1.98 -5.96 -8.17
C VAL A 80 1.72 -6.24 -9.64
N GLU A 81 2.22 -7.37 -10.13
CA GLU A 81 2.06 -7.80 -11.52
C GLU A 81 0.75 -8.59 -11.71
N ALA A 82 0.47 -9.55 -10.83
CA ALA A 82 -0.75 -10.36 -10.84
C ALA A 82 -1.50 -10.22 -9.51
N PRO A 83 -2.40 -9.23 -9.36
CA PRO A 83 -2.97 -8.89 -8.06
C PRO A 83 -3.98 -9.90 -7.54
N VAL A 84 -3.76 -10.34 -6.30
CA VAL A 84 -4.69 -11.17 -5.53
C VAL A 84 -4.99 -10.48 -4.20
N PRO A 85 -6.12 -9.75 -4.10
CA PRO A 85 -6.58 -9.20 -2.84
C PRO A 85 -6.92 -10.30 -1.83
N VAL A 86 -6.49 -10.12 -0.58
CA VAL A 86 -6.68 -11.05 0.54
C VAL A 86 -7.20 -10.27 1.73
N LEU A 87 -8.31 -10.73 2.31
CA LEU A 87 -8.88 -10.17 3.53
C LEU A 87 -8.11 -10.70 4.75
N GLY A 88 -7.63 -9.79 5.59
CA GLY A 88 -7.00 -10.10 6.88
C GLY A 88 -7.69 -9.35 8.02
N LYS A 89 -7.38 -9.78 9.26
CA LYS A 89 -7.88 -9.14 10.48
C LYS A 89 -6.76 -8.85 11.48
N PHE A 90 -6.98 -7.87 12.34
CA PHE A 90 -6.11 -7.59 13.48
C PHE A 90 -6.91 -7.57 14.78
N SER A 91 -6.22 -7.53 15.93
CA SER A 91 -6.88 -7.52 17.23
C SER A 91 -7.64 -6.22 17.47
N GLU A 92 -8.90 -6.32 17.91
CA GLU A 92 -9.72 -5.18 18.32
C GLU A 92 -9.09 -4.35 19.44
N SER A 93 -8.19 -4.95 20.24
CA SER A 93 -7.42 -4.24 21.26
C SER A 93 -6.62 -3.05 20.73
N PHE A 94 -6.30 -3.02 19.42
CA PHE A 94 -5.59 -1.90 18.80
C PHE A 94 -6.51 -0.73 18.45
N LEU A 95 -7.84 -0.91 18.45
CA LEU A 95 -8.80 0.18 18.19
C LEU A 95 -8.83 1.25 19.30
N VAL A 96 -8.12 1.01 20.42
CA VAL A 96 -7.84 2.03 21.43
C VAL A 96 -6.92 3.15 20.88
N LEU A 97 -6.12 2.84 19.86
CA LEU A 97 -5.26 3.82 19.21
C LEU A 97 -6.05 4.73 18.27
N PRO A 98 -5.61 5.99 18.07
CA PRO A 98 -6.24 6.88 17.11
C PRO A 98 -6.35 6.25 15.71
N LYS A 99 -7.52 6.39 15.08
CA LYS A 99 -7.81 5.87 13.75
C LYS A 99 -6.74 6.27 12.72
N ASP A 100 -6.32 7.54 12.74
CA ASP A 100 -5.36 8.05 11.76
C ASP A 100 -3.98 7.41 11.92
N LEU A 101 -3.58 7.08 13.14
CA LEU A 101 -2.34 6.33 13.41
C LEU A 101 -2.42 4.92 12.81
N LEU A 102 -3.53 4.21 13.03
CA LEU A 102 -3.74 2.85 12.53
C LEU A 102 -3.76 2.82 10.99
N VAL A 103 -4.47 3.77 10.37
CA VAL A 103 -4.56 3.91 8.91
C VAL A 103 -3.20 4.28 8.34
N MET A 104 -2.48 5.22 8.95
CA MET A 104 -1.13 5.60 8.52
C MET A 104 -0.19 4.39 8.52
N VAL A 105 -0.19 3.60 9.60
CA VAL A 105 0.67 2.40 9.67
C VAL A 105 0.33 1.39 8.57
N MET A 106 -0.95 1.13 8.32
CA MET A 106 -1.40 0.25 7.22
C MET A 106 -0.93 0.75 5.86
N GLN A 107 -1.16 2.03 5.56
CA GLN A 107 -0.91 2.58 4.22
C GLN A 107 0.57 2.84 3.95
N LYS A 108 1.32 3.36 4.93
CA LYS A 108 2.72 3.73 4.75
C LYS A 108 3.64 2.52 4.78
N HIS A 109 3.49 1.65 5.79
CA HIS A 109 4.45 0.56 5.99
C HIS A 109 4.11 -0.69 5.22
N GLN A 110 2.85 -0.91 4.87
CA GLN A 110 2.41 -2.22 4.35
C GLN A 110 1.51 -2.15 3.12
N LYS A 111 1.12 -0.94 2.69
CA LYS A 111 0.25 -0.72 1.52
C LYS A 111 -1.09 -1.47 1.61
N HIS A 112 -1.60 -1.65 2.84
CA HIS A 112 -2.89 -2.27 3.10
C HIS A 112 -4.03 -1.25 2.95
N PHE A 113 -5.20 -1.74 2.50
CA PHE A 113 -6.43 -0.95 2.48
C PHE A 113 -7.23 -1.19 3.75
N ALA A 114 -7.60 -0.11 4.43
CA ALA A 114 -8.43 -0.17 5.63
C ALA A 114 -9.91 -0.39 5.28
N LEU A 115 -10.64 -1.06 6.17
CA LEU A 115 -12.09 -1.20 6.08
C LEU A 115 -12.79 -0.35 7.15
N THR A 116 -13.93 0.22 6.79
CA THR A 116 -14.79 0.97 7.72
C THR A 116 -16.22 0.46 7.72
N ASP A 117 -16.98 0.79 8.75
CA ASP A 117 -18.43 0.59 8.74
C ASP A 117 -19.14 1.66 7.88
N THR A 118 -20.47 1.63 7.89
CA THR A 118 -21.34 2.62 7.24
C THR A 118 -21.20 4.03 7.82
N ASN A 119 -20.81 4.16 9.08
CA ASN A 119 -20.56 5.41 9.80
C ASN A 119 -19.10 5.90 9.68
N ARG A 120 -18.28 5.27 8.82
CA ARG A 120 -16.85 5.56 8.62
C ARG A 120 -15.97 5.27 9.85
N SER A 121 -16.44 4.46 10.79
CA SER A 121 -15.63 3.96 11.91
C SER A 121 -14.65 2.90 11.42
N LEU A 122 -13.39 2.95 11.86
CA LEU A 122 -12.38 1.97 11.47
C LEU A 122 -12.71 0.61 12.06
N LEU A 123 -12.59 -0.42 11.24
CA LEU A 123 -12.84 -1.80 11.63
C LEU A 123 -11.54 -2.60 11.75
N PRO A 124 -11.52 -3.70 12.52
CA PRO A 124 -10.33 -4.52 12.76
C PRO A 124 -9.95 -5.42 11.57
N TYR A 125 -10.11 -4.92 10.35
CA TYR A 125 -9.93 -5.64 9.10
C TYR A 125 -9.22 -4.78 8.08
N PHE A 126 -8.46 -5.46 7.23
CA PHE A 126 -7.70 -4.84 6.16
C PHE A 126 -7.66 -5.75 4.94
N ILE A 127 -7.38 -5.16 3.78
CA ILE A 127 -7.14 -5.89 2.54
C ILE A 127 -5.69 -5.73 2.14
N ALA A 128 -4.99 -6.86 2.02
CA ALA A 128 -3.66 -6.94 1.42
C ALA A 128 -3.77 -7.35 -0.05
N VAL A 129 -2.83 -6.89 -0.88
CA VAL A 129 -2.74 -7.32 -2.27
C VAL A 129 -1.47 -8.11 -2.46
N ALA A 130 -1.61 -9.41 -2.67
CA ALA A 130 -0.52 -10.30 -2.97
C ALA A 130 -0.24 -10.36 -4.47
N ASN A 131 0.94 -10.84 -4.84
CA ASN A 131 1.38 -10.97 -6.22
C ASN A 131 1.47 -12.44 -6.65
N GLY A 132 0.75 -12.82 -7.71
CA GLY A 132 0.86 -14.13 -8.35
C GLY A 132 0.01 -15.23 -7.72
N ALA A 133 0.41 -16.49 -7.99
CA ALA A 133 -0.24 -17.66 -7.43
C ALA A 133 0.12 -17.80 -5.95
N ILE A 134 -0.89 -17.73 -5.08
CA ILE A 134 -0.68 -17.72 -3.63
C ILE A 134 -1.55 -18.74 -2.92
N ILE A 135 -1.10 -19.17 -1.75
CA ILE A 135 -1.93 -19.89 -0.77
C ILE A 135 -2.49 -18.83 0.19
N GLU A 136 -3.79 -18.54 0.04
CA GLU A 136 -4.44 -17.42 0.73
C GLU A 136 -4.27 -17.47 2.25
N SER A 137 -4.36 -18.66 2.86
CA SER A 137 -4.25 -18.83 4.32
C SER A 137 -2.86 -18.48 4.86
N ILE A 138 -1.79 -18.77 4.10
CA ILE A 138 -0.41 -18.47 4.48
C ILE A 138 -0.16 -16.97 4.35
N VAL A 139 -0.55 -16.40 3.20
CA VAL A 139 -0.41 -14.96 2.95
C VAL A 139 -1.17 -14.14 3.98
N ARG A 140 -2.41 -14.54 4.29
CA ARG A 140 -3.22 -13.91 5.32
C ARG A 140 -2.50 -13.90 6.68
N LYS A 141 -2.11 -15.07 7.18
CA LYS A 141 -1.39 -15.19 8.46
C LYS A 141 -0.10 -14.37 8.50
N GLY A 142 0.67 -14.37 7.41
CA GLY A 142 1.90 -13.58 7.31
C GLY A 142 1.63 -12.08 7.41
N ASN A 143 0.66 -11.58 6.66
CA ASN A 143 0.27 -10.17 6.72
C ASN A 143 -0.29 -9.76 8.09
N GLU A 144 -1.11 -10.62 8.71
CA GLU A 144 -1.65 -10.39 10.05
C GLU A 144 -0.52 -10.32 11.10
N ALA A 145 0.47 -11.22 11.02
CA ALA A 145 1.61 -11.22 11.92
C ALA A 145 2.48 -9.95 11.78
N VAL A 146 2.73 -9.51 10.54
CA VAL A 146 3.49 -8.28 10.27
C VAL A 146 2.73 -7.06 10.76
N LEU A 147 1.44 -6.94 10.46
CA LEU A 147 0.63 -5.80 10.89
C LEU A 147 0.53 -5.74 12.42
N ARG A 148 0.35 -6.88 13.08
CA ARG A 148 0.33 -6.96 14.55
C ARG A 148 1.63 -6.41 15.16
N ALA A 149 2.79 -6.83 14.67
CA ALA A 149 4.08 -6.33 15.18
C ALA A 149 4.19 -4.80 15.01
N ARG A 150 3.75 -4.26 13.87
CA ARG A 150 3.76 -2.80 13.65
C ARG A 150 2.80 -2.05 14.56
N TYR A 151 1.66 -2.63 14.90
CA TYR A 151 0.72 -2.03 15.86
C TYR A 151 1.19 -2.13 17.31
N GLU A 152 1.92 -3.19 17.67
CA GLU A 152 2.57 -3.28 18.97
C GLU A 152 3.64 -2.18 19.12
N ASP A 153 4.47 -1.98 18.09
CA ASP A 153 5.43 -0.88 18.04
C ASP A 153 4.72 0.48 18.16
N ALA A 154 3.69 0.72 17.34
CA ALA A 154 2.94 1.98 17.34
C ALA A 154 2.26 2.25 18.69
N LYS A 155 1.69 1.22 19.31
CA LYS A 155 1.08 1.30 20.64
C LYS A 155 2.10 1.71 21.69
N PHE A 156 3.25 1.05 21.71
CA PHE A 156 4.34 1.38 22.63
C PHE A 156 4.79 2.84 22.48
N PHE A 157 4.99 3.31 21.25
CA PHE A 157 5.35 4.71 21.00
C PHE A 157 4.26 5.69 21.41
N TYR A 158 2.99 5.36 21.15
CA TYR A 158 1.86 6.19 21.53
C TYR A 158 1.74 6.33 23.06
N GLU A 159 1.88 5.23 23.80
CA GLU A 159 1.86 5.23 25.27
C GLU A 159 3.07 6.00 25.85
N LEU A 160 4.26 5.80 25.28
CA LEU A 160 5.45 6.51 25.70
C LEU A 160 5.32 8.02 25.49
N ASP A 161 4.78 8.45 24.34
CA ASP A 161 4.62 9.86 24.00
C ASP A 161 3.50 10.54 24.81
N THR A 162 2.43 9.82 25.15
CA THR A 162 1.32 10.33 25.98
C THR A 162 1.62 10.32 27.48
N SER A 163 2.62 9.56 27.93
CA SER A 163 3.03 9.51 29.35
C SER A 163 3.79 10.75 29.83
N LYS A 164 4.29 11.61 28.94
CA LYS A 164 5.08 12.80 29.27
C LYS A 164 4.27 14.07 29.09
N ARG A 165 4.44 15.05 30.00
CA ARG A 165 3.81 16.36 29.84
C ARG A 165 4.52 17.15 28.74
N PHE A 166 3.74 17.82 27.88
CA PHE A 166 4.27 18.69 26.82
C PHE A 166 5.32 19.72 27.31
N SER A 167 5.20 20.19 28.55
CA SER A 167 6.15 21.10 29.19
C SER A 167 7.57 20.55 29.30
N GLU A 168 7.73 19.23 29.38
CA GLU A 168 9.03 18.56 29.52
C GLU A 168 9.80 18.48 28.20
N PHE A 169 9.12 18.63 27.06
CA PHE A 169 9.77 18.60 25.74
C PHE A 169 10.48 19.92 25.38
N ARG A 170 10.15 21.05 26.04
CA ARG A 170 10.83 22.35 25.77
C ARG A 170 12.34 22.30 26.00
N GLY A 171 12.79 21.64 27.07
CA GLY A 171 14.21 21.54 27.38
C GLY A 171 15.00 20.70 26.37
N GLN A 172 14.34 19.72 25.73
CA GLN A 172 14.97 18.79 24.78
C GLN A 172 15.09 19.38 23.37
N LEU A 173 14.33 20.44 23.06
CA LEU A 173 14.37 21.12 21.77
C LEU A 173 15.61 22.00 21.57
N ASN A 174 16.29 22.41 22.65
CA ASN A 174 17.48 23.26 22.59
C ASN A 174 18.71 22.61 21.92
N GLY A 175 18.73 21.29 21.79
CA GLY A 175 19.85 20.53 21.21
C GLY A 175 19.56 19.88 19.85
N ILE A 176 18.36 20.06 19.29
CA ILE A 176 17.97 19.42 18.03
C ILE A 176 18.08 20.46 16.91
N LEU A 177 19.16 20.39 16.13
CA LEU A 177 19.20 21.05 14.82
C LEU A 177 18.09 20.43 13.95
N LEU A 178 17.09 21.24 13.61
CA LEU A 178 16.05 20.90 12.62
C LEU A 178 16.66 20.91 11.21
N ASN A 179 17.50 19.91 10.93
CA ASN A 179 17.87 19.60 9.56
C ASN A 179 16.73 18.79 8.95
N PHE A 180 16.18 19.29 7.83
CA PHE A 180 15.17 18.62 7.01
C PHE A 180 15.74 17.30 6.41
N PHE A 181 15.82 16.25 7.24
CA PHE A 181 16.06 14.89 6.80
C PHE A 181 14.76 14.06 6.98
N PRO A 182 14.37 13.22 6.00
CA PRO A 182 13.03 12.61 5.95
C PRO A 182 12.88 11.36 6.84
N THR A 183 13.73 11.18 7.85
CA THR A 183 13.71 9.98 8.68
C THR A 183 13.04 10.24 10.05
N LEU A 184 11.84 9.67 10.19
CA LEU A 184 11.10 9.31 11.41
C LEU A 184 10.76 10.37 12.47
N ARG A 185 11.24 11.61 12.43
CA ARG A 185 10.85 12.65 13.41
C ARG A 185 9.73 13.59 12.98
N ILE A 186 9.48 13.72 11.67
CA ILE A 186 8.46 14.63 11.14
C ILE A 186 7.04 14.06 11.32
N ASP A 187 6.87 12.73 11.35
CA ASP A 187 5.56 12.10 11.58
C ASP A 187 4.99 12.42 12.98
N LYS A 188 5.86 12.71 13.96
CA LYS A 188 5.42 13.13 15.31
C LYS A 188 4.75 14.50 15.30
N ILE A 189 5.19 15.43 14.44
CA ILE A 189 4.64 16.80 14.40
C ILE A 189 3.26 16.80 13.74
N THR A 190 3.07 16.01 12.68
CA THR A 190 1.76 15.92 12.01
C THR A 190 0.69 15.27 12.89
N CYS A 191 1.06 14.26 13.71
CA CYS A 191 0.13 13.67 14.68
C CYS A 191 -0.22 14.60 15.85
N ILE A 192 0.70 15.46 16.30
CA ILE A 192 0.44 16.38 17.43
C ILE A 192 -0.43 17.57 16.99
N CYS A 193 -0.25 18.09 15.77
CA CYS A 193 -1.04 19.24 15.30
C CYS A 193 -2.51 18.92 14.96
N LEU A 194 -2.85 17.67 14.62
CA LEU A 194 -4.23 17.29 14.28
C LEU A 194 -5.14 17.03 15.49
N VAL A 195 -4.58 16.91 16.70
CA VAL A 195 -5.35 16.67 17.95
C VAL A 195 -5.54 17.96 18.77
N SER A 196 -5.12 19.12 18.25
CA SER A 196 -5.17 20.42 18.96
C SER A 196 -5.88 21.54 18.18
N LEU A 197 -6.76 21.18 17.25
CA LEU A 197 -7.74 22.07 16.61
C LEU A 197 -9.11 21.39 16.62
#